data_AF-A0AAW7TC36-F1
#
_entry.id   AF-A0AAW7TC36-F1
#
_cell.length_a   1.000
_cell.length_b   1.000
_cell.length_c   1.000
_cell.angle_alpha   90.00
_cell.angle_beta   90.00
_cell.angle_gamma   90.00
#
_symmetry.space_group_name_H-M   'P 1'
#
loop_
_entity.id
_entity.type
_entity.pdbx_description
1 polymer ?
#
loop_
_entity_poly.entity_id
_entity_poly.type
_entity_poly.pdbx_seq_one_letter_code
_entity_poly.pdbx_strand_id
1 'polypeptide(L)'
;MPLPRACDNVRPWPYAPRPFGDEAFGSWFGRIAGRYRMTVEEAWEANGLGSLPALTNAVWIMFPPLDETTMHKLAVLARIDVVTLDRIQTPEGWMTPRRRLPYCYRCLVINPVDVSTPYWRRAWLDPAIRNCGEHGTPLETVPPFVFHRGSVA
;
A
#
# COMPACT_ATOMS: atom_id res chain seq x y z
N MET A 1 15.01 15.23 33.18
CA MET A 1 13.78 15.70 32.51
C MET A 1 13.21 14.56 31.70
N PRO A 2 11.97 14.09 31.94
CA PRO A 2 11.31 13.19 31.00
C PRO A 2 10.76 14.00 29.82
N LEU A 3 10.98 13.51 28.60
CA LEU A 3 10.41 14.05 27.37
C LEU A 3 8.87 13.95 27.41
N PRO A 4 8.13 14.89 26.80
CA PRO A 4 6.67 14.81 26.74
C PRO A 4 6.26 13.59 25.90
N ARG A 5 5.42 12.72 26.46
CA ARG A 5 4.76 11.61 25.75
C ARG A 5 3.71 12.19 24.80
N ALA A 6 4.10 12.52 23.57
CA ALA A 6 3.16 12.90 22.52
C ALA A 6 2.51 11.67 21.84
N CYS A 7 2.02 10.71 22.64
CA CYS A 7 1.25 9.56 22.13
C CYS A 7 -0.19 9.56 22.67
N ASP A 8 -0.69 10.68 23.16
CA ASP A 8 -2.01 10.76 23.76
C ASP A 8 -3.04 11.10 22.67
N ASN A 9 -3.67 10.04 22.13
CA ASN A 9 -4.93 10.00 21.34
C ASN A 9 -4.86 9.35 19.94
N VAL A 10 -3.84 8.57 19.59
CA VAL A 10 -3.94 7.70 18.40
C VAL A 10 -4.73 6.45 18.77
N ARG A 11 -6.04 6.43 18.48
CA ARG A 11 -6.87 5.25 18.69
C ARG A 11 -6.57 4.21 17.60
N PRO A 12 -6.11 2.99 17.95
CA PRO A 12 -5.84 1.99 16.93
C PRO A 12 -7.10 1.62 16.16
N TRP A 13 -6.93 1.22 14.90
CA TRP A 13 -8.03 0.77 14.06
C TRP A 13 -8.77 -0.41 14.71
N PRO A 14 -10.12 -0.38 14.75
CA PRO A 14 -10.91 -1.53 15.20
C PRO A 14 -10.56 -2.83 14.49
N TYR A 15 -10.19 -2.75 13.21
CA TYR A 15 -9.73 -3.85 12.39
C TYR A 15 -8.65 -3.36 11.43
N ALA A 16 -7.47 -3.98 11.48
CA ALA A 16 -6.38 -3.72 10.55
C ALA A 16 -5.91 -5.05 9.96
N PRO A 17 -6.12 -5.34 8.66
CA PRO A 17 -5.46 -6.47 8.02
C PRO A 17 -3.95 -6.34 8.18
N ARG A 18 -3.29 -7.45 8.54
CA ARG A 18 -1.83 -7.52 8.50
C ARG A 18 -1.38 -7.44 7.05
N PRO A 19 -0.29 -6.71 6.75
CA PRO A 19 0.30 -6.76 5.42
C PRO A 19 0.86 -8.16 5.14
N PHE A 20 0.81 -8.59 3.88
CA PHE A 20 1.58 -9.76 3.47
C PHE A 20 3.07 -9.40 3.31
N GLY A 21 3.96 -10.38 3.49
CA GLY A 21 5.40 -10.12 3.56
C GLY A 21 6.01 -9.53 2.28
N ASP A 22 5.40 -9.79 1.12
CA ASP A 22 5.81 -9.26 -0.19
C ASP A 22 4.77 -8.29 -0.78
N GLU A 23 3.82 -7.80 0.02
CA GLU A 23 2.81 -6.82 -0.41
C GLU A 23 3.42 -5.44 -0.64
N ALA A 24 2.88 -4.68 -1.59
CA ALA A 24 3.20 -3.26 -1.75
C ALA A 24 2.47 -2.43 -0.68
N PHE A 25 3.13 -1.43 -0.10
CA PHE A 25 2.50 -0.53 0.89
C PHE A 25 1.16 0.02 0.41
N GLY A 26 1.12 0.49 -0.84
CA GLY A 26 -0.09 0.97 -1.49
C GLY A 26 -1.22 -0.05 -1.41
N SER A 27 -0.97 -1.29 -1.86
CA SER A 27 -1.92 -2.42 -1.76
C SER A 27 -2.47 -2.61 -0.36
N TRP A 28 -1.58 -2.65 0.63
CA TRP A 28 -1.96 -2.86 2.02
C TRP A 28 -2.85 -1.71 2.53
N PHE A 29 -2.44 -0.45 2.30
CA PHE A 29 -3.21 0.70 2.74
C PHE A 29 -4.55 0.83 2.01
N GLY A 30 -4.62 0.45 0.73
CA GLY A 30 -5.87 0.34 -0.01
C GLY A 30 -6.82 -0.72 0.55
N ARG A 31 -6.31 -1.83 1.10
CA ARG A 31 -7.13 -2.81 1.84
C ARG A 31 -7.63 -2.24 3.17
N ILE A 32 -6.83 -1.44 3.88
CA ILE A 32 -7.30 -0.68 5.04
C ILE A 32 -8.48 0.21 4.62
N ALA A 33 -8.28 1.07 3.63
CA ALA A 33 -9.30 2.00 3.15
C ALA A 33 -10.59 1.25 2.72
N GLY A 34 -10.43 0.18 1.93
CA GLY A 34 -11.54 -0.67 1.48
C GLY A 34 -12.32 -1.32 2.62
N ARG A 35 -11.65 -1.74 3.70
CA ARG A 35 -12.33 -2.29 4.89
C ARG A 35 -13.26 -1.27 5.54
N TYR A 36 -12.86 -0.01 5.55
CA TYR A 36 -13.62 1.10 6.13
C TYR A 36 -14.52 1.80 5.11
N ARG A 37 -14.58 1.31 3.86
CA ARG A 37 -15.34 1.90 2.75
C ARG A 37 -14.96 3.35 2.46
N MET A 38 -13.68 3.66 2.63
CA MET A 38 -13.08 4.95 2.32
C MET A 38 -12.25 4.85 1.06
N THR A 39 -12.04 5.99 0.39
CA THR A 39 -10.90 6.14 -0.53
C THR A 39 -9.58 6.13 0.25
N VAL A 40 -8.45 5.99 -0.46
CA VAL A 40 -7.14 6.04 0.18
C VAL A 40 -6.88 7.44 0.76
N GLU A 41 -7.33 8.47 0.05
CA GLU A 41 -7.24 9.86 0.44
C GLU A 41 -8.05 10.13 1.71
N GLU A 42 -9.31 9.68 1.76
CA GLU A 42 -10.18 9.80 2.94
C GLU A 42 -9.60 9.05 4.14
N ALA A 43 -9.10 7.83 3.93
CA ALA A 43 -8.47 7.05 4.99
C ALA A 43 -7.19 7.74 5.50
N TRP A 44 -6.43 8.39 4.63
CA TRP A 44 -5.23 9.13 5.01
C TRP A 44 -5.57 10.32 5.91
N GLU A 45 -6.54 11.13 5.48
CA GLU A 45 -7.00 12.32 6.19
C GLU A 45 -7.66 11.97 7.53
N ALA A 46 -8.58 10.99 7.54
CA ALA A 46 -9.31 10.59 8.74
C ALA A 46 -8.41 10.09 9.87
N ASN A 47 -7.20 9.61 9.53
CA ASN A 47 -6.20 9.14 10.49
C ASN A 47 -5.14 10.21 10.81
N GLY A 48 -5.29 11.42 10.25
CA GLY A 48 -4.40 12.55 10.46
C GLY A 48 -2.94 12.23 10.10
N LEU A 49 -2.71 11.51 9.01
CA LEU A 49 -1.37 11.08 8.57
C LEU A 49 -0.56 12.23 7.91
N GLY A 50 -0.93 13.48 8.19
CA GLY A 50 -0.35 14.67 7.55
C GLY A 50 -0.84 14.86 6.13
N SER A 51 -0.10 15.64 5.34
CA SER A 51 -0.38 15.83 3.92
C SER A 51 -0.16 14.53 3.17
N LEU A 52 -1.11 14.16 2.32
CA LEU A 52 -0.93 13.03 1.42
C LEU A 52 0.29 13.29 0.52
N PRO A 53 1.25 12.38 0.44
CA PRO A 53 2.42 12.59 -0.40
C PRO A 53 1.99 12.60 -1.88
N ALA A 54 2.78 13.31 -2.70
CA ALA A 54 2.51 13.40 -4.12
C ALA A 54 2.55 12.00 -4.75
N LEU A 55 1.37 11.51 -5.15
CA LEU A 55 1.26 10.24 -5.84
C LEU A 55 1.69 10.42 -7.30
N THR A 56 2.39 9.42 -7.83
CA THR A 56 2.67 9.39 -9.27
C THR A 56 1.38 9.11 -10.04
N ASN A 57 1.45 9.12 -11.37
CA ASN A 57 0.33 8.70 -12.22
C ASN A 57 -0.07 7.21 -12.04
N ALA A 58 0.68 6.44 -11.26
CA ALA A 58 0.36 5.08 -10.85
C ALA A 58 -0.57 5.01 -9.61
N VAL A 59 -1.16 6.14 -9.20
CA VAL A 59 -2.12 6.28 -8.08
C VAL A 59 -1.54 5.72 -6.78
N TRP A 60 -2.39 5.30 -5.83
CA TRP A 60 -2.01 4.85 -4.50
C TRP A 60 -1.31 3.48 -4.50
N ILE A 61 -1.35 2.72 -5.60
CA ILE A 61 -0.61 1.45 -5.71
C ILE A 61 0.90 1.69 -5.63
N MET A 62 1.38 2.78 -6.24
CA MET A 62 2.77 3.21 -6.17
C MET A 62 2.90 4.35 -5.16
N PHE A 63 2.71 4.03 -3.89
CA PHE A 63 2.91 4.97 -2.79
C PHE A 63 4.42 5.23 -2.62
N PRO A 64 4.85 6.51 -2.51
CA PRO A 64 6.24 6.84 -2.17
C PRO A 64 6.59 6.34 -0.77
N PRO A 65 7.89 6.16 -0.48
CA PRO A 65 8.36 5.97 0.89
C PRO A 65 7.81 7.02 1.83
N LEU A 66 7.44 6.57 3.01
CA LEU A 66 6.94 7.40 4.08
C LEU A 66 8.06 7.75 5.04
N ASP A 67 7.96 8.94 5.63
CA ASP A 67 8.86 9.34 6.69
C ASP A 67 8.61 8.52 7.97
N GLU A 68 9.61 8.53 8.84
CA GLU A 68 9.61 7.77 10.08
C GLU A 68 8.42 8.10 10.99
N THR A 69 7.97 9.36 11.03
CA THR A 69 6.86 9.78 11.90
C THR A 69 5.55 9.17 11.43
N THR A 70 5.29 9.24 10.12
CA THR A 70 4.09 8.65 9.51
C THR A 70 4.09 7.12 9.66
N MET A 71 5.25 6.48 9.48
CA MET A 71 5.42 5.03 9.67
C MET A 71 5.14 4.58 11.10
N HIS A 72 5.66 5.31 12.10
CA HIS A 72 5.35 5.02 13.51
C HIS A 72 3.87 5.17 13.82
N LYS A 73 3.22 6.20 13.27
CA LYS A 73 1.78 6.41 13.47
C LYS A 73 0.95 5.27 12.86
N LEU A 74 1.29 4.84 11.65
CA LEU A 74 0.65 3.70 10.99
C LEU A 74 0.87 2.39 11.75
N ALA A 75 2.08 2.16 12.27
CA ALA A 75 2.40 1.00 13.09
C ALA A 75 1.51 0.92 14.34
N VAL A 76 1.31 2.05 15.03
CA VAL A 76 0.40 2.16 16.18
C VAL A 76 -1.06 1.93 15.76
N LEU A 77 -1.51 2.56 14.68
CA LEU A 77 -2.88 2.42 14.18
C LEU A 77 -3.21 0.96 13.83
N ALA A 78 -2.29 0.28 13.14
CA ALA A 78 -2.47 -1.09 12.67
C ALA A 78 -2.08 -2.16 13.70
N ARG A 79 -1.45 -1.78 14.82
CA ARG A 79 -0.86 -2.69 15.82
C ARG A 79 0.14 -3.68 15.21
N ILE A 80 1.03 -3.16 14.37
CA ILE A 80 2.14 -3.89 13.76
C ILE A 80 3.45 -3.17 14.04
N ASP A 81 4.58 -3.84 13.85
CA ASP A 81 5.89 -3.22 14.01
C ASP A 81 6.28 -2.38 12.78
N VAL A 82 7.09 -1.35 13.01
CA VAL A 82 7.58 -0.45 11.96
C VAL A 82 8.44 -1.21 10.94
N VAL A 83 9.17 -2.26 11.35
CA VAL A 83 10.01 -3.07 10.46
C VAL A 83 9.17 -3.81 9.41
N THR A 84 7.99 -4.30 9.78
CA THR A 84 7.03 -4.91 8.86
C THR A 84 6.52 -3.89 7.85
N LEU A 85 6.19 -2.67 8.28
CA LEU A 85 5.79 -1.60 7.35
C LEU A 85 6.94 -1.19 6.43
N ASP A 86 8.17 -1.16 6.95
CA ASP A 86 9.34 -0.74 6.19
C ASP A 86 9.60 -1.69 5.00
N ARG A 87 9.44 -3.00 5.23
CA ARG A 87 9.63 -4.03 4.19
C ARG A 87 8.68 -3.92 3.01
N ILE A 88 7.49 -3.36 3.21
CA ILE A 88 6.48 -3.23 2.16
C ILE A 88 6.56 -1.89 1.42
N GLN A 89 7.41 -0.95 1.86
CA GLN A 89 7.60 0.33 1.18
C GLN A 89 8.11 0.15 -0.26
N THR A 90 7.65 1.03 -1.15
CA THR A 90 8.18 1.11 -2.52
C THR A 90 9.51 1.86 -2.48
N PRO A 91 10.66 1.26 -2.84
CA PRO A 91 11.93 1.98 -2.87
C PRO A 91 11.90 3.23 -3.76
N GLU A 92 12.57 4.31 -3.35
CA GLU A 92 12.59 5.58 -4.10
C GLU A 92 13.02 5.40 -5.56
N GLY A 93 14.03 4.56 -5.81
CA GLY A 93 14.52 4.27 -7.17
C GLY A 93 13.49 3.58 -8.08
N TRP A 94 12.39 3.06 -7.53
CA TRP A 94 11.30 2.44 -8.30
C TRP A 94 10.19 3.42 -8.65
N MET A 95 10.18 4.62 -8.05
CA MET A 95 9.16 5.67 -8.17
C MET A 95 9.25 6.41 -9.51
N THR A 96 8.97 5.69 -10.59
CA THR A 96 8.96 6.21 -11.95
C THR A 96 7.54 6.28 -12.49
N PRO A 97 7.16 7.32 -13.27
CA PRO A 97 5.83 7.42 -13.85
C PRO A 97 5.47 6.16 -14.66
N ARG A 98 4.29 5.58 -14.40
CA ARG A 98 3.82 4.36 -15.08
C ARG A 98 2.54 4.63 -15.87
N ARG A 99 2.57 4.29 -17.16
CA ARG A 99 1.33 4.24 -17.97
C ARG A 99 0.50 3.01 -17.65
N ARG A 100 1.14 1.95 -17.13
CA ARG A 100 0.49 0.71 -16.73
C ARG A 100 1.17 0.08 -15.53
N LEU A 101 0.36 -0.54 -14.67
CA LEU A 101 0.77 -1.23 -13.46
C LEU A 101 0.86 -2.73 -13.75
N PRO A 102 2.02 -3.36 -13.53
CA PRO A 102 2.22 -4.77 -13.81
C PRO A 102 1.70 -5.66 -12.68
N TYR A 103 1.12 -6.82 -13.03
CA TYR A 103 0.63 -7.81 -12.08
C TYR A 103 0.66 -9.21 -12.68
N CYS A 104 0.47 -10.23 -11.84
CA CYS A 104 0.19 -11.58 -12.31
C CYS A 104 -1.26 -11.93 -11.94
N TYR A 105 -2.13 -12.16 -12.93
CA TYR A 105 -3.53 -12.49 -12.69
C TYR A 105 -3.70 -13.69 -11.75
N ARG A 106 -2.92 -14.76 -11.97
CA ARG A 106 -2.96 -15.97 -11.14
C ARG A 106 -2.63 -15.67 -9.68
N CYS A 107 -1.56 -14.92 -9.40
CA CYS A 107 -1.19 -14.56 -8.03
C CYS A 107 -2.18 -13.57 -7.39
N LEU A 108 -2.74 -12.66 -8.20
CA LEU A 108 -3.66 -11.64 -7.71
C LEU A 108 -5.02 -12.26 -7.34
N VAL A 109 -5.54 -13.18 -8.17
CA VAL A 109 -6.82 -13.87 -7.95
C VAL A 109 -6.69 -15.02 -6.96
N ILE A 110 -5.62 -15.79 -7.06
CA ILE A 110 -5.32 -16.91 -6.16
C ILE A 110 -4.15 -16.47 -5.28
N ASN A 111 -4.43 -15.57 -4.34
CA ASN A 111 -3.45 -15.26 -3.30
C ASN A 111 -3.18 -16.57 -2.51
N PRO A 112 -1.96 -17.13 -2.57
CA PRO A 112 -1.66 -18.42 -1.94
C PRO A 112 -1.63 -18.33 -0.41
N VAL A 113 -1.54 -17.12 0.15
CA VAL A 113 -1.54 -16.86 1.59
C VAL A 113 -2.96 -16.68 2.13
N ASP A 114 -3.84 -16.05 1.35
CA ASP A 114 -5.26 -15.87 1.66
C ASP A 114 -6.07 -15.70 0.37
N VAL A 115 -6.68 -16.80 -0.09
CA VAL A 115 -7.43 -16.88 -1.35
C VAL A 115 -8.58 -15.87 -1.45
N SER A 116 -9.04 -15.30 -0.33
CA SER A 116 -10.13 -14.31 -0.31
C SER A 116 -9.67 -12.87 -0.45
N THR A 117 -8.36 -12.62 -0.31
CA THR A 117 -7.82 -11.26 -0.20
C THR A 117 -6.76 -11.00 -1.29
N PRO A 118 -7.14 -10.43 -2.44
CA PRO A 118 -6.17 -10.05 -3.46
C PRO A 118 -5.24 -8.96 -2.92
N TYR A 119 -3.96 -9.02 -3.33
CA TYR A 119 -2.99 -7.98 -3.01
C TYR A 119 -1.99 -7.79 -4.15
N TRP A 120 -1.48 -6.57 -4.26
CA TRP A 120 -0.40 -6.25 -5.18
C TRP A 120 0.94 -6.62 -4.54
N ARG A 121 1.73 -7.46 -5.23
CA ARG A 121 3.09 -7.73 -4.77
C ARG A 121 4.00 -6.55 -5.04
N ARG A 122 4.81 -6.19 -4.05
CA ARG A 122 5.83 -5.13 -4.10
C ARG A 122 6.80 -5.34 -5.26
N ALA A 123 7.25 -6.58 -5.46
CA ALA A 123 8.21 -6.92 -6.52
C ALA A 123 7.70 -6.63 -7.93
N TRP A 124 6.37 -6.61 -8.15
CA TRP A 124 5.84 -6.22 -9.46
C TRP A 124 6.11 -4.75 -9.77
N LEU A 125 6.24 -3.90 -8.74
CA LEU A 125 6.55 -2.48 -8.92
C LEU A 125 8.02 -2.24 -9.28
N ASP A 126 8.90 -3.24 -9.14
CA ASP A 126 10.30 -3.11 -9.56
C ASP A 126 10.39 -2.95 -11.10
N PRO A 127 10.97 -1.85 -11.61
CA PRO A 127 11.11 -1.63 -13.05
C PRO A 127 12.08 -2.59 -13.73
N ALA A 128 12.83 -3.45 -13.03
CA ALA A 128 13.63 -4.52 -13.61
C ALA A 128 12.84 -5.83 -13.79
N ILE A 129 11.77 -6.03 -13.03
CA ILE A 129 10.99 -7.27 -13.05
C ILE A 129 10.03 -7.24 -14.25
N ARG A 130 10.07 -8.32 -15.04
CA ARG A 130 9.19 -8.52 -16.22
C ARG A 130 8.32 -9.74 -16.12
N ASN A 131 8.76 -10.74 -15.35
CA ASN A 131 8.09 -12.02 -15.19
C ASN A 131 7.65 -12.20 -13.74
N CYS A 132 6.56 -12.94 -13.55
CA CYS A 132 6.12 -13.38 -12.24
C CYS A 132 7.14 -14.35 -11.63
N GLY A 133 7.62 -14.08 -10.41
CA GLY A 133 8.57 -14.96 -9.71
C GLY A 133 7.99 -16.35 -9.40
N GLU A 134 6.68 -16.49 -9.24
CA GLU A 134 6.02 -17.76 -8.94
C GLU A 134 5.73 -18.60 -10.20
N HIS A 135 5.33 -17.94 -11.28
CA HIS A 135 4.81 -18.62 -12.48
C HIS A 135 5.77 -18.59 -13.67
N GLY A 136 6.83 -17.76 -13.61
CA GLY A 136 7.80 -17.58 -14.70
C GLY A 136 7.25 -16.88 -15.95
N THR A 137 5.96 -16.55 -15.99
CA THR A 137 5.32 -15.89 -17.14
C THR A 137 5.47 -14.37 -17.09
N PRO A 138 5.43 -13.66 -18.24
CA PRO A 138 5.37 -12.20 -18.26
C PRO A 138 4.24 -11.64 -17.38
N LEU A 139 4.51 -10.52 -16.72
CA LEU A 139 3.50 -9.79 -15.97
C LEU A 139 2.50 -9.15 -16.95
N GLU A 140 1.22 -9.31 -16.66
CA GLU A 140 0.14 -8.57 -17.29
C GLU A 140 0.17 -7.11 -16.83
N THR A 141 -0.60 -6.24 -17.49
CA THR A 141 -0.61 -4.81 -17.16
C THR A 141 -2.02 -4.23 -17.18
N VAL A 142 -2.36 -3.44 -16.16
CA VAL A 142 -3.59 -2.63 -16.13
C VAL A 142 -3.27 -1.15 -16.18
N PRO A 143 -4.12 -0.31 -16.78
CA PRO A 143 -3.92 1.12 -16.68
C PRO A 143 -4.28 1.63 -15.26
N PRO A 144 -3.56 2.64 -14.73
CA PRO A 144 -3.77 3.12 -13.35
C PRO A 144 -5.17 3.65 -13.06
N PHE A 145 -5.90 4.11 -14.08
CA PHE A 145 -7.24 4.67 -13.88
C PHE A 145 -8.27 3.68 -13.32
N VAL A 146 -8.00 2.37 -13.43
CA VAL A 146 -8.82 1.31 -12.82
C VAL A 146 -8.91 1.45 -11.30
N PHE A 147 -7.94 2.13 -10.67
CA PHE A 147 -7.87 2.35 -9.23
C PHE A 147 -8.52 3.66 -8.77
N HIS A 148 -9.03 4.48 -9.69
CA HIS A 148 -9.89 5.61 -9.35
C HIS A 148 -11.33 5.13 -9.27
N ARG A 149 -11.94 5.14 -8.08
CA ARG A 149 -13.40 5.09 -7.99
C ARG A 149 -13.94 6.52 -8.00
N GLY A 150 -14.69 6.85 -9.06
CA GLY A 150 -15.67 7.94 -9.05
C GLY A 150 -15.30 9.20 -9.82
N SER A 151 -15.33 9.14 -11.15
CA SER A 151 -15.85 10.25 -11.95
C SER A 151 -16.63 9.63 -13.11
N VAL A 152 -17.79 9.08 -12.80
CA VAL A 152 -18.86 8.98 -13.79
C VAL A 152 -19.68 10.24 -13.60
N ALA A 153 -19.48 11.20 -14.50
CA ALA A 153 -20.50 12.13 -14.93
C ALA A 153 -20.66 11.92 -16.44
#